data_AF-A0A7R9Y0E8-F1
#
_entry.id   AF-A0A7R9Y0E8-F1
#
_cell.length_a   1.000
_cell.length_b   1.000
_cell.length_c   1.000
_cell.angle_alpha   90.00
_cell.angle_beta   90.00
_cell.angle_gamma   90.00
#
_symmetry.space_group_name_H-M   'P 1'
#
loop_
_entity.id
_entity.type
_entity.pdbx_description
1 polymer ?
#
loop_
_entity_poly.entity_id
_entity_poly.type
_entity_poly.pdbx_seq_one_letter_code
_entity_poly.pdbx_strand_id
1 'polypeptide(L)'
;EAAALVAALGPEPPDDEVSRAYKSEETLPSFAESDGGAPMSDFFTPYLKMSSDTSSDNGGSKKKQKRLAREVASLSEPGALPRELTGSIFVRHDVDRLDRMRAVVVGADGTPYDGGCF
;
A
#
# COMPACT_ATOMS: atom_id res chain seq x y z
N GLU A 1 -38.19 2.31 10.42
CA GLU A 1 -37.23 1.44 9.69
C GLU A 1 -35.77 1.67 10.07
N ALA A 2 -35.25 2.90 10.13
CA ALA A 2 -33.84 3.16 10.43
C ALA A 2 -33.33 2.53 11.75
N ALA A 3 -34.12 2.57 12.83
CA ALA A 3 -33.75 1.97 14.12
C ALA A 3 -33.60 0.43 14.07
N ALA A 4 -34.33 -0.25 13.19
CA ALA A 4 -34.22 -1.70 13.03
C ALA A 4 -32.97 -2.10 12.24
N LEU A 5 -32.54 -1.28 11.28
CA LEU A 5 -31.28 -1.46 10.55
C LEU A 5 -30.07 -1.22 11.45
N VAL A 6 -30.10 -0.18 12.29
CA VAL A 6 -29.05 0.09 13.28
C VAL A 6 -28.98 -1.02 14.33
N ALA A 7 -30.11 -1.56 14.78
CA ALA A 7 -30.13 -2.70 15.68
C ALA A 7 -29.60 -4.01 15.05
N ALA A 8 -29.70 -4.15 13.73
CA ALA A 8 -29.18 -5.31 12.99
C ALA A 8 -27.65 -5.27 12.79
N LEU A 9 -27.04 -4.08 12.86
CA LEU A 9 -25.60 -3.87 12.75
C LEU A 9 -24.82 -4.26 14.03
N GLY A 10 -25.53 -4.49 15.14
CA GLY A 10 -24.91 -4.80 16.44
C GLY A 10 -24.26 -3.57 17.10
N PRO A 11 -23.71 -3.72 18.32
CA PRO A 11 -22.95 -2.64 18.95
C PRO A 11 -21.68 -2.35 18.16
N GLU A 12 -21.43 -1.08 17.87
CA GLU A 12 -20.18 -0.63 17.26
C GLU A 12 -19.01 -1.06 18.15
N PRO A 13 -18.00 -1.76 17.62
CA PRO A 13 -16.81 -2.10 18.37
C PRO A 13 -16.07 -0.82 18.80
N PRO A 14 -15.38 -0.82 19.96
CA PRO A 14 -14.60 0.32 20.38
C PRO A 14 -13.49 0.65 19.37
N ASP A 15 -13.21 1.94 19.16
CA ASP A 15 -12.25 2.45 18.16
C ASP A 15 -10.85 1.80 18.27
N ASP A 16 -10.45 1.46 19.50
CA ASP A 16 -9.18 0.79 19.79
C ASP A 16 -9.11 -0.63 19.21
N GLU A 17 -10.23 -1.35 19.20
CA GLU A 17 -10.33 -2.72 18.66
C GLU A 17 -10.28 -2.69 17.13
N VAL A 18 -10.99 -1.75 16.51
CA VAL A 18 -10.97 -1.52 15.05
C VAL A 18 -9.57 -1.13 14.59
N SER A 19 -8.93 -0.21 15.30
CA SER A 19 -7.56 0.23 14.99
C SER A 19 -6.54 -0.90 15.12
N ARG A 20 -6.67 -1.74 16.16
CA ARG A 20 -5.80 -2.91 16.35
C ARG A 20 -6.03 -3.95 15.24
N ALA A 21 -7.29 -4.23 14.90
CA ALA A 21 -7.62 -5.13 13.81
C ALA A 21 -7.01 -4.65 12.48
N TYR A 22 -7.18 -3.36 12.16
CA TYR A 22 -6.63 -2.74 10.96
C TYR A 22 -5.09 -2.77 10.91
N LYS A 23 -4.42 -2.55 12.05
CA LYS A 23 -2.96 -2.69 12.16
C LYS A 23 -2.50 -4.16 12.10
N SER A 24 -3.32 -5.11 12.54
CA SER A 24 -2.97 -6.53 12.60
C SER A 24 -3.03 -7.25 11.24
N GLU A 25 -3.72 -6.70 10.24
CA GLU A 25 -3.75 -7.29 8.91
C GLU A 25 -2.38 -7.13 8.20
N GLU A 26 -1.39 -7.97 8.49
CA GLU A 26 0.00 -7.77 7.99
C GLU A 26 0.09 -7.54 6.48
N THR A 27 -0.82 -8.11 5.70
CA THR A 27 -0.90 -7.91 4.25
C THR A 27 -2.35 -7.60 3.89
N LEU A 28 -2.63 -6.33 3.56
CA LEU A 28 -3.85 -6.04 2.81
C LEU A 28 -3.74 -6.78 1.47
N PRO A 29 -4.78 -7.49 1.01
CA PRO A 29 -4.76 -8.00 -0.35
C PRO A 29 -4.48 -6.80 -1.26
N SER A 30 -3.38 -6.86 -2.03
CA SER A 30 -3.13 -5.85 -3.06
C SER A 30 -4.41 -5.74 -3.87
N PHE A 31 -5.02 -4.55 -3.99
CA PHE A 31 -6.30 -4.32 -4.66
C PHE A 31 -6.49 -5.29 -5.84
N ALA A 32 -7.16 -6.41 -5.56
CA ALA A 32 -7.34 -7.53 -6.46
C ALA A 32 -8.81 -7.55 -6.83
N GLU A 33 -9.31 -6.40 -7.30
CA GLU A 33 -10.57 -6.36 -7.99
C GLU A 33 -10.31 -6.35 -9.49
N SER A 34 -10.50 -7.55 -10.04
CA SER A 34 -11.15 -7.79 -11.33
C SER A 34 -10.74 -6.86 -12.47
N ASP A 35 -9.58 -7.14 -13.04
CA ASP A 35 -9.44 -7.00 -14.49
C ASP A 35 -9.04 -8.38 -15.06
N GLY A 36 -10.03 -9.11 -15.58
CA GLY A 36 -9.78 -10.19 -16.54
C GLY A 36 -9.14 -11.50 -16.05
N GLY A 37 -9.19 -11.85 -14.75
CA GLY A 37 -8.95 -13.23 -14.30
C GLY A 37 -7.49 -13.72 -14.25
N ALA A 38 -6.50 -12.84 -14.36
CA ALA A 38 -5.12 -13.19 -14.01
C ALA A 38 -4.85 -12.84 -12.54
N PRO A 39 -4.29 -13.76 -11.71
CA PRO A 39 -3.81 -13.40 -10.39
C PRO A 39 -2.68 -12.39 -10.60
N MET A 40 -2.93 -11.14 -10.21
CA MET A 40 -2.01 -10.04 -10.43
C MET A 40 -0.71 -10.35 -9.66
N SER A 41 0.33 -10.68 -10.41
CA SER A 41 1.63 -11.18 -9.93
C SER A 41 2.27 -10.24 -8.92
N ASP A 42 2.93 -10.80 -7.90
CA ASP A 42 3.79 -10.09 -6.96
C ASP A 42 4.57 -8.94 -7.63
N PHE A 43 4.10 -7.71 -7.46
CA PHE A 43 4.62 -6.57 -8.21
C PHE A 43 6.05 -6.22 -7.80
N PHE A 44 6.40 -6.46 -6.53
CA PHE A 44 7.69 -6.09 -5.96
C PHE A 44 8.77 -7.18 -6.16
N THR A 45 8.38 -8.45 -6.27
CA THR A 45 9.29 -9.61 -6.35
C THR A 45 10.30 -9.56 -7.51
N PRO A 46 9.93 -9.14 -8.75
CA PRO A 46 10.88 -9.02 -9.85
C PRO A 46 12.02 -8.05 -9.54
N TYR A 47 11.72 -6.99 -8.79
CA TYR A 47 12.64 -5.89 -8.52
C TYR A 47 13.44 -6.07 -7.24
N LEU A 48 12.93 -6.84 -6.27
CA LEU A 48 13.69 -7.26 -5.09
C LEU A 48 14.99 -7.96 -5.48
N LYS A 49 14.93 -8.86 -6.47
CA LYS A 49 16.10 -9.56 -7.01
C LYS A 49 17.12 -8.59 -7.64
N MET A 50 16.64 -7.56 -8.32
CA MET A 50 17.49 -6.56 -8.97
C MET A 50 18.13 -5.57 -7.97
N SER A 51 17.53 -5.39 -6.79
CA SER A 51 18.06 -4.51 -5.75
C SER A 51 19.37 -5.02 -5.12
N SER A 52 19.55 -6.35 -5.10
CA SER A 52 20.69 -7.06 -4.51
C SER A 52 21.83 -7.33 -5.49
N ASP A 53 21.59 -7.25 -6.80
CA ASP A 53 22.61 -7.48 -7.82
C ASP A 53 23.68 -6.37 -7.79
N THR A 54 24.92 -6.71 -7.45
CA THR A 54 26.07 -5.79 -7.30
C THR A 54 26.86 -5.55 -8.59
N SER A 55 26.43 -6.11 -9.72
CA SER A 55 27.10 -5.93 -11.01
C SER A 55 27.29 -4.44 -11.34
N SER A 56 28.56 -4.06 -11.49
CA SER A 56 29.00 -2.66 -11.66
C SER A 56 28.98 -2.31 -13.14
N ASP A 57 27.82 -1.92 -13.66
CA ASP A 57 27.67 -1.51 -15.06
C ASP A 57 27.45 0.01 -15.19
N ASN A 58 28.22 0.63 -16.08
CA ASN A 58 28.48 2.08 -16.17
C ASN A 58 27.39 2.85 -16.95
N GLY A 59 26.19 2.27 -17.10
CA GLY A 59 25.05 2.91 -17.74
C GLY A 59 24.22 3.71 -16.74
N GLY A 60 24.10 5.04 -16.91
CA GLY A 60 23.32 5.91 -16.02
C GLY A 60 21.87 5.47 -15.80
N SER A 61 21.26 4.82 -16.80
CA SER A 61 19.93 4.22 -16.76
C SER A 61 19.84 3.01 -15.81
N LYS A 62 20.84 2.11 -15.82
CA LYS A 62 20.89 0.95 -14.92
C LYS A 62 21.14 1.36 -13.46
N LYS A 63 21.99 2.37 -13.24
CA LYS A 63 22.20 2.93 -11.89
C LYS A 63 20.91 3.53 -11.34
N LYS A 64 20.13 4.25 -12.15
CA LYS A 64 18.80 4.76 -11.78
C LYS A 64 17.85 3.61 -11.45
N GLN A 65 17.77 2.59 -12.30
CA GLN A 65 16.87 1.46 -12.13
C GLN A 65 17.17 0.66 -10.85
N LYS A 66 18.46 0.44 -10.53
CA LYS A 66 18.88 -0.21 -9.29
C LYS A 66 18.54 0.62 -8.04
N ARG A 67 18.65 1.95 -8.11
CA ARG A 67 18.22 2.84 -7.03
C ARG A 67 16.71 2.74 -6.80
N LEU A 68 15.92 2.84 -7.88
CA LEU A 68 14.47 2.68 -7.82
C LEU A 68 14.08 1.31 -7.22
N ALA A 69 14.72 0.24 -7.65
CA ALA A 69 14.46 -1.10 -7.11
C ALA A 69 14.72 -1.21 -5.60
N ARG A 70 15.73 -0.50 -5.08
CA ARG A 70 16.03 -0.44 -3.64
C ARG A 70 15.01 0.37 -2.87
N GLU A 71 14.62 1.53 -3.39
CA GLU A 71 13.58 2.38 -2.79
C GLU A 71 12.26 1.61 -2.71
N VAL A 72 11.89 0.92 -3.80
CA VAL A 72 10.70 0.08 -3.90
C VAL A 72 10.75 -1.10 -2.92
N ALA A 73 11.90 -1.75 -2.76
CA ALA A 73 12.07 -2.80 -1.76
C ALA A 73 11.87 -2.26 -0.33
N SER A 74 12.43 -1.09 -0.02
CA SER A 74 12.25 -0.44 1.28
C SER A 74 10.78 -0.05 1.53
N LEU A 75 10.06 0.42 0.51
CA LEU A 75 8.63 0.73 0.62
C LEU A 75 7.75 -0.52 0.84
N SER A 76 8.23 -1.71 0.44
CA SER A 76 7.52 -2.97 0.63
C SER A 76 7.74 -3.60 2.01
N GLU A 77 8.68 -3.08 2.81
CA GLU A 77 8.93 -3.60 4.14
C GLU A 77 7.74 -3.33 5.07
N PRO A 78 7.36 -4.29 5.94
CA PRO A 78 6.31 -4.08 6.93
C PRO A 78 6.58 -2.83 7.78
N GLY A 79 5.63 -1.89 7.80
CA GLY A 79 5.73 -0.64 8.56
C GLY A 79 6.47 0.50 7.87
N ALA A 80 6.97 0.33 6.64
CA ALA A 80 7.58 1.43 5.87
C ALA A 80 6.56 2.50 5.45
N LEU A 81 5.31 2.09 5.20
CA LEU A 81 4.20 2.99 4.89
C LEU A 81 3.29 3.14 6.12
N PRO A 82 2.88 4.37 6.49
CA PRO A 82 1.87 4.60 7.51
C PRO A 82 0.58 3.83 7.18
N ARG A 83 0.07 3.09 8.16
CA ARG A 83 -1.14 2.29 8.00
C ARG A 83 -2.02 2.38 9.25
N GLU A 84 -2.47 3.60 9.52
CA GLU A 84 -3.38 3.91 10.60
C GLU A 84 -4.79 4.16 10.03
N LEU A 85 -5.81 3.88 10.84
CA LEU A 85 -7.22 4.06 10.46
C LEU A 85 -7.50 5.50 10.01
N THR A 86 -6.89 6.44 10.72
CA THR A 86 -7.02 7.88 10.52
C THR A 86 -5.90 8.48 9.69
N GLY A 87 -5.04 7.66 9.06
CA GLY A 87 -3.88 8.15 8.32
C GLY A 87 -3.09 6.99 7.70
N SER A 88 -3.28 6.79 6.40
CA SER A 88 -2.65 5.68 5.68
C SER A 88 -2.16 6.09 4.30
N ILE A 89 -1.10 5.42 3.83
CA ILE A 89 -0.53 5.61 2.50
C ILE A 89 -0.54 4.29 1.75
N PHE A 90 -1.11 4.30 0.56
CA PHE A 90 -1.13 3.17 -0.37
C PHE A 90 -0.32 3.52 -1.60
N VAL A 91 0.56 2.63 -2.05
CA VAL A 91 1.39 2.86 -3.24
C VAL A 91 1.28 1.68 -4.19
N ARG A 92 1.11 1.97 -5.48
CA ARG A 92 1.17 1.01 -6.58
C ARG A 92 2.17 1.49 -7.62
N HIS A 93 2.88 0.57 -8.25
CA HIS A 93 3.74 0.85 -9.40
C HIS A 93 3.25 0.13 -10.66
N ASP A 94 3.71 0.62 -11.80
CA ASP A 94 3.50 0.00 -13.10
C ASP A 94 4.30 -1.31 -13.20
N VAL A 95 3.71 -2.35 -13.79
CA VAL A 95 4.30 -3.70 -13.87
C VAL A 95 5.63 -3.69 -14.62
N ASP A 96 5.70 -2.91 -15.71
CA ASP A 96 6.85 -2.88 -16.61
C ASP A 96 7.85 -1.78 -16.23
N ARG A 97 7.42 -0.80 -15.42
CA ARG A 97 8.16 0.44 -15.18
C ARG A 97 8.12 0.92 -13.73
N LEU A 98 9.20 0.64 -12.98
CA LEU A 98 9.39 1.18 -11.62
C LEU A 98 9.43 2.70 -11.50
N ASP A 99 9.73 3.42 -12.58
CA ASP A 99 9.77 4.88 -12.56
C ASP A 99 8.37 5.52 -12.65
N ARG A 100 7.32 4.70 -12.75
CA ARG A 100 5.92 5.12 -12.76
C ARG A 100 5.19 4.48 -11.58
N MET A 101 4.72 5.34 -10.69
CA MET A 101 3.98 4.94 -9.50
C MET A 101 2.77 5.85 -9.30
N ARG A 102 1.75 5.33 -8.62
CA ARG A 102 0.63 6.10 -8.10
C ARG A 102 0.53 5.80 -6.61
N ALA A 103 0.23 6.84 -5.84
CA ALA A 103 -0.03 6.71 -4.43
C ALA A 103 -1.41 7.28 -4.12
N VAL A 104 -2.03 6.76 -3.06
CA VAL A 104 -3.19 7.35 -2.40
C VAL A 104 -2.78 7.66 -0.98
N VAL A 105 -2.97 8.90 -0.57
CA VAL A 105 -2.73 9.36 0.80
C VAL A 105 -4.07 9.70 1.44
N VAL A 106 -4.37 9.04 2.55
CA VAL A 106 -5.54 9.35 3.38
C VAL A 106 -5.17 10.49 4.32
N GLY A 107 -6.00 11.54 4.34
CA GLY A 107 -5.78 12.69 5.20
C GLY A 107 -5.88 12.33 6.69
N ALA A 108 -5.04 12.97 7.49
CA ALA A 108 -4.97 12.71 8.92
C ALA A 108 -6.19 13.25 9.68
N ASP A 109 -6.60 12.55 10.74
CA ASP A 109 -7.63 13.04 11.67
C ASP A 109 -7.23 14.37 12.34
N GLY A 110 -8.23 15.21 12.59
CA GLY A 110 -8.06 16.56 13.13
C GLY A 110 -7.48 17.58 12.14
N THR A 111 -7.29 17.22 10.86
CA THR A 111 -6.86 18.13 9.79
C THR A 111 -8.02 18.46 8.85
N PRO A 112 -7.97 19.56 8.07
CA PRO A 112 -9.00 19.82 7.05
C PRO A 112 -9.03 18.79 5.90
N TYR A 113 -8.11 17.83 5.91
CA TYR A 113 -8.04 16.73 4.96
C TYR A 113 -8.62 15.42 5.51
N ASP A 114 -9.08 15.42 6.76
CA ASP A 114 -9.67 14.27 7.44
C ASP A 114 -10.78 13.62 6.60
N GLY A 115 -10.75 12.29 6.50
CA GLY A 115 -11.62 11.48 5.65
C GLY A 115 -11.40 11.62 4.13
N GLY A 116 -10.45 12.44 3.68
CA GLY A 116 -10.12 12.63 2.26
C GLY A 116 -9.08 11.63 1.74
N CYS A 117 -9.16 11.31 0.44
CA CYS A 117 -8.18 10.48 -0.29
C CYS A 117 -7.60 11.27 -1.46
N PHE A 118 -6.27 11.37 -1.52
CA PHE A 118 -5.52 12.20 -2.48
C PHE A 118 -4.54 11.38 -3.31
#